data_AF-A0A972QXK3-F1
#
_entry.id   AF-A0A972QXK3-F1
#
_cell.length_a   1.000
_cell.length_b   1.000
_cell.length_c   1.000
_cell.angle_alpha   90.00
_cell.angle_beta   90.00
_cell.angle_gamma   90.00
#
_symmetry.space_group_name_H-M   'P 1'
#
loop_
_entity.id
_entity.type
_entity.pdbx_description
1 polymer ?
#
loop_
_entity_poly.entity_id
_entity_poly.type
_entity_poly.pdbx_seq_one_letter_code
_entity_poly.pdbx_strand_id
1 'polypeptide(L)'
;GIPTSDMVAVRHYLQDKDIRLIGPNCPGVITPGKCKAGIMRGDSFAPGKVGLCSRSGTLTYEIAAMLTEAGIGQSTCVGLGGDPIIGTPFVKALELFNNDPETEAIVMIGEIGGTAEQAAAEYIKANVKKPVASFIAGSAAPPGRRMGHAGAIVTGTAGLASEKKRVLAEAGVFIAESPADIPTKIKEAMASA
;
A
#
# COMPACT_ATOMS: atom_id res chain seq x y z
N GLY A 1 -11.92 -15.36 -6.32
CA GLY A 1 -12.15 -14.09 -5.61
C GLY A 1 -13.58 -14.05 -5.11
N ILE A 2 -13.89 -13.12 -4.22
CA ILE A 2 -15.26 -12.88 -3.77
C ILE A 2 -15.99 -12.07 -4.86
N PRO A 3 -17.24 -12.38 -5.24
CA PRO A 3 -17.98 -11.56 -6.19
C PRO A 3 -18.08 -10.10 -5.74
N THR A 4 -17.94 -9.15 -6.67
CA THR A 4 -18.03 -7.72 -6.37
C THR A 4 -19.37 -7.34 -5.73
N SER A 5 -20.48 -7.97 -6.16
CA SER A 5 -21.83 -7.78 -5.59
C SER A 5 -21.87 -8.07 -4.09
N ASP A 6 -21.19 -9.13 -3.67
CA ASP A 6 -21.19 -9.57 -2.28
C ASP A 6 -20.37 -8.59 -1.44
N MET A 7 -19.26 -8.09 -2.00
CA MET A 7 -18.49 -7.04 -1.35
C MET A 7 -19.23 -5.72 -1.23
N VAL A 8 -20.17 -5.38 -2.14
CA VAL A 8 -21.07 -4.23 -1.96
C VAL A 8 -21.94 -4.43 -0.72
N ALA A 9 -22.57 -5.59 -0.57
CA ALA A 9 -23.41 -5.91 0.58
C ALA A 9 -22.62 -5.89 1.90
N VAL A 10 -21.42 -6.48 1.91
CA VAL A 10 -20.52 -6.46 3.08
C VAL A 10 -20.13 -5.03 3.45
N ARG A 11 -19.74 -4.21 2.46
CA ARG A 11 -19.37 -2.81 2.71
C ARG A 11 -20.53 -2.02 3.29
N HIS A 12 -21.74 -2.18 2.74
CA HIS A 12 -22.93 -1.52 3.25
C HIS A 12 -23.23 -1.92 4.70
N TYR A 13 -23.18 -3.21 5.02
CA TYR A 13 -23.42 -3.70 6.39
C TYR A 13 -22.43 -3.14 7.43
N LEU A 14 -21.19 -2.88 7.02
CA LEU A 14 -20.13 -2.39 7.89
C LEU A 14 -20.11 -0.86 8.06
N GLN A 15 -20.86 -0.09 7.28
CA GLN A 15 -20.77 1.39 7.26
C GLN A 15 -20.98 2.02 8.63
N ASP A 16 -21.92 1.51 9.42
CA ASP A 16 -22.29 2.06 10.73
C ASP A 16 -21.76 1.23 11.90
N LYS A 17 -20.70 0.45 11.68
CA LYS A 17 -20.09 -0.40 12.71
C LYS A 17 -18.67 0.04 12.99
N ASP A 18 -18.28 -0.06 14.26
CA ASP A 18 -16.88 0.10 14.67
C ASP A 18 -16.08 -1.17 14.35
N ILE A 19 -16.02 -1.51 13.05
CA ILE A 19 -15.34 -2.68 12.53
C ILE A 19 -14.53 -2.26 11.31
N ARG A 20 -13.23 -2.57 11.33
CA ARG A 20 -12.35 -2.40 10.18
C ARG A 20 -12.16 -3.71 9.44
N LEU A 21 -12.47 -3.71 8.16
CA LEU A 21 -12.17 -4.83 7.25
C LEU A 21 -10.83 -4.61 6.55
N ILE A 22 -9.96 -5.62 6.59
CA ILE A 22 -8.74 -5.72 5.78
C ILE A 22 -9.01 -6.73 4.65
N GLY A 23 -8.65 -6.40 3.42
CA GLY A 23 -8.97 -7.19 2.24
C GLY A 23 -10.31 -6.82 1.58
N PRO A 24 -10.95 -7.72 0.83
CA PRO A 24 -10.59 -9.13 0.62
C PRO A 24 -9.37 -9.29 -0.29
N ASN A 25 -9.05 -10.54 -0.65
CA ASN A 25 -7.93 -10.87 -1.55
C ASN A 25 -6.62 -10.21 -1.09
N CYS A 26 -6.30 -10.41 0.18
CA CYS A 26 -5.15 -9.80 0.83
C CYS A 26 -4.36 -10.81 1.66
N PRO A 27 -3.07 -10.55 1.91
CA PRO A 27 -2.26 -11.38 2.79
C PRO A 27 -2.55 -11.16 4.29
N GLY A 28 -3.26 -10.09 4.65
CA GLY A 28 -3.66 -9.74 6.03
C GLY A 28 -2.80 -8.62 6.64
N VAL A 29 -2.54 -8.70 7.95
CA VAL A 29 -1.75 -7.72 8.73
C VAL A 29 -0.69 -8.43 9.57
N ILE A 30 0.48 -7.81 9.71
CA ILE A 30 1.54 -8.26 10.62
C ILE A 30 2.19 -7.06 11.31
N THR A 31 2.34 -7.17 12.62
CA THR A 31 3.17 -6.27 13.44
C THR A 31 4.34 -7.12 13.92
N PRO A 32 5.55 -6.95 13.35
CA PRO A 32 6.67 -7.85 13.59
C PRO A 32 7.02 -7.96 15.08
N GLY A 33 7.23 -9.20 15.55
CA GLY A 33 7.49 -9.49 16.96
C GLY A 33 6.28 -9.36 17.90
N LYS A 34 5.12 -8.89 17.43
CA LYS A 34 3.90 -8.76 18.24
C LYS A 34 2.80 -9.73 17.80
N CYS A 35 2.26 -9.58 16.59
CA CYS A 35 1.14 -10.41 16.13
C CYS A 35 1.05 -10.49 14.59
N LYS A 36 0.33 -11.51 14.12
CA LYS A 36 0.01 -11.70 12.70
C LYS A 36 -1.41 -12.22 12.54
N ALA A 37 -2.17 -11.58 11.66
CA ALA A 37 -3.48 -12.04 11.21
C ALA A 37 -3.46 -12.18 9.69
N GLY A 38 -3.33 -13.41 9.19
CA GLY A 38 -3.28 -13.70 7.76
C GLY A 38 -2.17 -14.69 7.37
N ILE A 39 -1.84 -14.72 6.09
CA ILE A 39 -0.96 -15.73 5.47
C ILE A 39 0.49 -15.28 5.30
N MET A 40 0.84 -14.11 5.84
CA MET A 40 2.21 -13.59 5.76
C MET A 40 3.21 -14.53 6.43
N ARG A 41 4.40 -14.66 5.86
CA ARG A 41 5.50 -15.37 6.52
C ARG A 41 6.29 -14.40 7.40
N GLY A 42 6.42 -14.69 8.69
CA GLY A 42 7.00 -13.76 9.64
C GLY A 42 8.52 -13.54 9.50
N ASP A 43 9.22 -14.46 8.83
CA ASP A 43 10.67 -14.41 8.59
C ASP A 43 11.10 -13.30 7.61
N SER A 44 10.18 -12.80 6.78
CA SER A 44 10.43 -11.66 5.89
C SER A 44 10.37 -10.29 6.58
N PHE A 45 10.05 -10.25 7.89
CA PHE A 45 9.80 -9.01 8.61
C PHE A 45 10.68 -8.90 9.85
N ALA A 46 11.11 -7.68 10.16
CA ALA A 46 11.82 -7.35 11.39
C ALA A 46 11.16 -6.16 12.09
N PRO A 47 11.13 -6.11 13.44
CA PRO A 47 10.62 -4.94 14.15
C PRO A 47 11.40 -3.67 13.78
N GLY A 48 10.68 -2.57 13.54
CA GLY A 48 11.27 -1.26 13.32
C GLY A 48 10.20 -0.18 13.18
N LYS A 49 10.50 0.84 12.38
CA LYS A 49 9.77 2.11 12.39
C LYS A 49 9.11 2.48 11.07
N VAL A 50 9.15 1.59 10.07
CA VAL A 50 8.52 1.85 8.77
C VAL A 50 7.16 1.16 8.69
N GLY A 51 6.10 1.95 8.48
CA GLY A 51 4.78 1.42 8.15
C GLY A 51 4.74 1.00 6.68
N LEU A 52 4.16 -0.16 6.36
CA LEU A 52 4.04 -0.66 4.99
C LEU A 52 2.58 -0.95 4.65
N CYS A 53 2.07 -0.39 3.55
CA CYS A 53 0.78 -0.80 2.98
C CYS A 53 0.89 -1.13 1.50
N SER A 54 0.16 -2.15 1.06
CA SER A 54 0.22 -2.65 -0.31
C SER A 54 -1.09 -3.25 -0.77
N ARG A 55 -1.43 -3.11 -2.05
CA ARG A 55 -2.53 -3.88 -2.67
C ARG A 55 -2.13 -5.32 -3.00
N SER A 56 -0.84 -5.55 -3.27
CA SER A 56 -0.30 -6.84 -3.69
C SER A 56 0.24 -7.65 -2.51
N GLY A 57 -0.19 -8.90 -2.39
CA GLY A 57 0.29 -9.80 -1.33
C GLY A 57 1.78 -10.14 -1.46
N THR A 58 2.21 -10.62 -2.64
CA THR A 58 3.59 -11.06 -2.87
C THR A 58 4.58 -9.90 -2.76
N LEU A 59 4.25 -8.75 -3.36
CA LEU A 59 5.10 -7.56 -3.24
C LEU A 59 5.18 -7.05 -1.79
N THR A 60 4.19 -7.31 -0.94
CA THR A 60 4.31 -6.97 0.49
C THR A 60 5.47 -7.72 1.13
N TYR A 61 5.63 -9.02 0.83
CA TYR A 61 6.71 -9.85 1.37
C TYR A 61 8.07 -9.45 0.81
N GLU A 62 8.14 -9.25 -0.51
CA GLU A 62 9.37 -8.90 -1.19
C GLU A 62 9.90 -7.55 -0.69
N ILE A 63 9.03 -6.54 -0.59
CA ILE A 63 9.43 -5.23 -0.06
C ILE A 63 9.81 -5.30 1.42
N ALA A 64 9.07 -6.04 2.24
CA ALA A 64 9.44 -6.21 3.65
C ALA A 64 10.79 -6.92 3.82
N ALA A 65 11.08 -7.93 3.00
CA ALA A 65 12.36 -8.62 2.99
C ALA A 65 13.50 -7.68 2.57
N MET A 66 13.34 -6.95 1.47
CA MET A 66 14.34 -5.97 0.99
C MET A 66 14.61 -4.87 2.02
N LEU A 67 13.56 -4.38 2.70
CA LEU A 67 13.71 -3.42 3.80
C LEU A 67 14.49 -4.03 4.97
N THR A 68 14.13 -5.24 5.38
CA THR A 68 14.78 -5.97 6.48
C THR A 68 16.27 -6.23 6.18
N GLU A 69 16.59 -6.71 4.98
CA GLU A 69 17.97 -6.92 4.51
C GLU A 69 18.78 -5.61 4.49
N ALA A 70 18.13 -4.49 4.21
CA ALA A 70 18.74 -3.16 4.24
C ALA A 70 18.82 -2.54 5.67
N GLY A 71 18.47 -3.31 6.71
CA GLY A 71 18.48 -2.88 8.11
C GLY A 71 17.29 -2.00 8.52
N ILE A 72 16.21 -1.99 7.73
CA ILE A 72 15.03 -1.14 7.92
C ILE A 72 13.85 -2.01 8.37
N GLY A 73 13.65 -2.10 9.69
CA GLY A 73 12.52 -2.84 10.24
C GLY A 73 11.17 -2.12 10.06
N GLN A 74 10.08 -2.87 10.15
CA GLN A 74 8.73 -2.40 9.97
C GLN A 74 7.97 -2.27 11.29
N SER A 75 7.17 -1.22 11.43
CA SER A 75 6.25 -1.05 12.56
C SER A 75 5.04 -1.96 12.40
N THR A 76 4.35 -1.86 11.27
CA THR A 76 3.25 -2.75 10.87
C THR A 76 3.15 -2.79 9.35
N CYS A 77 2.84 -3.96 8.81
CA CYS A 77 2.61 -4.19 7.39
C CYS A 77 1.16 -4.63 7.15
N VAL A 78 0.50 -3.98 6.19
CA VAL A 78 -0.91 -4.17 5.87
C VAL A 78 -1.07 -4.48 4.39
N GLY A 79 -1.51 -5.69 4.08
CA GLY A 79 -2.02 -6.01 2.75
C GLY A 79 -3.47 -5.57 2.64
N LEU A 80 -3.75 -4.55 1.83
CA LEU A 80 -5.08 -3.94 1.68
C LEU A 80 -6.01 -4.77 0.79
N GLY A 81 -5.43 -5.48 -0.19
CA GLY A 81 -6.15 -6.34 -1.11
C GLY A 81 -6.16 -5.86 -2.57
N GLY A 82 -6.24 -6.83 -3.48
CA GLY A 82 -6.21 -6.59 -4.93
C GLY A 82 -7.59 -6.50 -5.60
N ASP A 83 -8.68 -6.69 -4.85
CA ASP A 83 -10.04 -6.64 -5.40
C ASP A 83 -10.49 -5.20 -5.69
N PRO A 84 -11.53 -4.99 -6.54
CA PRO A 84 -12.02 -3.65 -6.86
C PRO A 84 -12.69 -2.94 -5.68
N ILE A 85 -13.32 -3.71 -4.77
CA ILE A 85 -13.95 -3.22 -3.56
C ILE A 85 -13.23 -3.84 -2.37
N ILE A 86 -12.51 -3.00 -1.62
CA ILE A 86 -11.76 -3.38 -0.42
C ILE A 86 -12.32 -2.69 0.83
N GLY A 87 -11.94 -3.22 1.99
CA GLY A 87 -12.34 -2.72 3.30
C GLY A 87 -11.57 -1.46 3.70
N THR A 88 -10.25 -1.53 3.69
CA THR A 88 -9.38 -0.43 4.12
C THR A 88 -8.61 0.12 2.92
N PRO A 89 -8.91 1.35 2.46
CA PRO A 89 -8.18 1.98 1.37
C PRO A 89 -6.85 2.59 1.85
N PHE A 90 -5.98 2.98 0.91
CA PHE A 90 -4.70 3.64 1.20
C PHE A 90 -4.86 4.82 2.15
N VAL A 91 -5.82 5.72 1.91
CA VAL A 91 -6.08 6.89 2.76
C VAL A 91 -6.22 6.52 4.23
N LYS A 92 -6.93 5.42 4.54
CA LYS A 92 -7.12 4.97 5.93
C LYS A 92 -5.88 4.29 6.50
N ALA A 93 -5.11 3.56 5.69
CA ALA A 93 -3.83 3.02 6.13
C ALA A 93 -2.83 4.16 6.43
N LEU A 94 -2.76 5.17 5.57
CA LEU A 94 -1.93 6.36 5.71
C LEU A 94 -2.30 7.15 6.97
N GLU A 95 -3.60 7.36 7.22
CA GLU A 95 -4.08 7.99 8.46
C GLU A 95 -3.59 7.27 9.71
N LEU A 96 -3.71 5.94 9.75
CA LEU A 96 -3.28 5.13 10.89
C LEU A 96 -1.76 5.22 11.10
N PHE A 97 -0.98 5.06 10.04
CA PHE A 97 0.47 5.20 10.12
C PHE A 97 0.92 6.61 10.49
N ASN A 98 0.23 7.65 10.00
CA ASN A 98 0.54 9.03 10.32
C ASN A 98 0.30 9.34 11.81
N ASN A 99 -0.71 8.70 12.41
CA ASN A 99 -1.06 8.89 13.82
C ASN A 99 -0.33 7.93 14.78
N ASP A 100 0.30 6.87 14.28
CA ASP A 100 1.03 5.90 15.10
C ASP A 100 2.41 6.44 15.55
N PRO A 101 2.68 6.65 16.85
CA PRO A 101 3.96 7.14 17.32
C PRO A 101 5.13 6.16 17.10
N GLU A 102 4.89 4.86 16.88
CA GLU A 102 5.94 3.88 16.58
C GLU A 102 6.37 3.90 15.09
N THR A 103 5.59 4.56 14.22
CA THR A 103 5.89 4.72 12.80
C THR A 103 6.58 6.05 12.54
N GLU A 104 7.76 6.05 11.93
CA GLU A 104 8.51 7.26 11.55
C GLU A 104 8.48 7.54 10.04
N ALA A 105 8.26 6.52 9.20
CA ALA A 105 8.14 6.70 7.75
C ALA A 105 7.18 5.64 7.16
N ILE A 106 6.68 5.90 5.95
CA ILE A 106 5.65 5.07 5.31
C ILE A 106 6.10 4.61 3.93
N VAL A 107 5.96 3.31 3.67
CA VAL A 107 6.08 2.72 2.33
C VAL A 107 4.70 2.35 1.82
N MET A 108 4.38 2.83 0.62
CA MET A 108 3.11 2.58 -0.05
C MET A 108 3.35 1.88 -1.39
N ILE A 109 2.80 0.67 -1.56
CA ILE A 109 2.94 -0.11 -2.81
C ILE A 109 1.61 -0.12 -3.56
N GLY A 110 1.55 0.69 -4.61
CA GLY A 110 0.41 0.81 -5.51
C GLY A 110 0.49 -0.12 -6.72
N GLU A 111 -0.55 -0.07 -7.53
CA GLU A 111 -0.66 -0.85 -8.77
C GLU A 111 -1.46 -0.04 -9.80
N ILE A 112 -1.34 -0.37 -11.09
CA ILE A 112 -2.24 0.16 -12.12
C ILE A 112 -3.74 -0.06 -11.82
N GLY A 113 -4.59 0.75 -12.44
CA GLY A 113 -6.05 0.61 -12.39
C GLY A 113 -6.73 1.30 -11.21
N GLY A 114 -7.88 1.93 -11.47
CA GLY A 114 -8.57 2.79 -10.49
C GLY A 114 -7.78 4.06 -10.13
N THR A 115 -8.26 4.78 -9.11
CA THR A 115 -7.75 6.10 -8.70
C THR A 115 -7.34 6.18 -7.23
N ALA A 116 -7.10 5.03 -6.59
CA ALA A 116 -6.81 4.96 -5.16
C ALA A 116 -5.52 5.71 -4.78
N GLU A 117 -4.52 5.68 -5.65
CA GLU A 117 -3.23 6.36 -5.49
C GLU A 117 -3.35 7.88 -5.63
N GLN A 118 -4.26 8.37 -6.48
CA GLN A 118 -4.59 9.80 -6.58
C GLN A 118 -5.22 10.30 -5.27
N ALA A 119 -6.21 9.57 -4.75
CA ALA A 119 -6.82 9.91 -3.46
C ALA A 119 -5.81 9.85 -2.31
N ALA A 120 -4.87 8.89 -2.36
CA ALA A 120 -3.76 8.84 -1.43
C ALA A 120 -2.84 10.06 -1.56
N ALA A 121 -2.49 10.48 -2.78
CA ALA A 121 -1.66 11.65 -3.03
C ALA A 121 -2.29 12.94 -2.47
N GLU A 122 -3.59 13.14 -2.71
CA GLU A 122 -4.35 14.27 -2.14
C GLU A 122 -4.30 14.26 -0.61
N TYR A 123 -4.54 13.09 0.01
CA TYR A 123 -4.49 12.96 1.46
C TYR A 123 -3.08 13.18 2.03
N ILE A 124 -2.04 12.65 1.37
CA ILE A 124 -0.64 12.81 1.76
C ILE A 124 -0.29 14.29 1.80
N LYS A 125 -0.56 15.01 0.70
CA LYS A 125 -0.26 16.43 0.57
C LYS A 125 -0.93 17.29 1.64
N ALA A 126 -2.15 16.92 2.05
CA ALA A 126 -2.93 17.71 3.01
C ALA A 126 -2.69 17.34 4.48
N ASN A 127 -2.35 16.08 4.80
CA ASN A 127 -2.44 15.56 6.17
C ASN A 127 -1.22 14.78 6.66
N VAL A 128 -0.45 14.15 5.77
CA VAL A 128 0.62 13.25 6.18
C VAL A 128 1.89 14.05 6.46
N LYS A 129 2.43 13.88 7.66
CA LYS A 129 3.62 14.60 8.15
C LYS A 129 4.89 13.75 8.09
N LYS A 130 4.73 12.45 7.82
CA LYS A 130 5.82 11.47 7.81
C LYS A 130 6.34 11.29 6.39
N PRO A 131 7.65 11.05 6.21
CA PRO A 131 8.22 10.71 4.91
C PRO A 131 7.49 9.52 4.28
N VAL A 132 7.22 9.62 2.97
CA VAL A 132 6.57 8.55 2.21
C VAL A 132 7.44 8.17 1.01
N ALA A 133 7.67 6.86 0.81
CA ALA A 133 8.19 6.30 -0.43
C ALA A 133 7.17 5.37 -1.07
N SER A 134 7.16 5.29 -2.41
CA SER A 134 6.19 4.46 -3.13
C SER A 134 6.73 3.83 -4.39
N PHE A 135 6.23 2.65 -4.71
CA PHE A 135 6.40 1.96 -5.99
C PHE A 135 5.03 1.66 -6.59
N ILE A 136 4.89 1.82 -7.90
CA ILE A 136 3.67 1.52 -8.66
C ILE A 136 3.92 0.34 -9.59
N ALA A 137 3.30 -0.80 -9.28
CA ALA A 137 3.38 -2.00 -10.10
C ALA A 137 2.58 -1.87 -11.40
N GLY A 138 3.03 -2.58 -12.45
CA GLY A 138 2.31 -2.71 -13.72
C GLY A 138 2.63 -1.65 -14.77
N SER A 139 3.76 -0.93 -14.66
CA SER A 139 4.20 0.06 -15.65
C SER A 139 4.35 -0.48 -17.08
N ALA A 140 4.66 -1.77 -17.23
CA ALA A 140 4.80 -2.46 -18.52
C ALA A 140 3.48 -3.10 -19.02
N ALA A 141 2.35 -2.88 -18.34
CA ALA A 141 1.08 -3.51 -18.73
C ALA A 141 0.53 -2.89 -20.02
N PRO A 142 0.09 -3.72 -20.99
CA PRO A 142 -0.56 -3.22 -22.20
C PRO A 142 -1.95 -2.64 -21.88
N PRO A 143 -2.43 -1.63 -22.62
CA PRO A 143 -3.76 -1.04 -22.43
C PRO A 143 -4.89 -2.08 -22.49
N GLY A 144 -5.90 -1.92 -21.63
CA GLY A 144 -7.09 -2.79 -21.63
C GLY A 144 -6.88 -4.21 -21.12
N ARG A 145 -5.67 -4.59 -20.70
CA ARG A 145 -5.38 -5.91 -20.14
C ARG A 145 -5.50 -5.90 -18.62
N ARG A 146 -6.22 -6.90 -18.08
CA ARG A 146 -6.23 -7.19 -16.64
C ARG A 146 -4.95 -7.90 -16.24
N MET A 147 -4.27 -7.37 -15.23
CA MET A 147 -3.05 -7.97 -14.67
C MET A 147 -3.35 -8.68 -13.36
N GLY A 148 -3.52 -10.01 -13.37
CA GLY A 148 -3.64 -10.84 -12.16
C GLY A 148 -4.80 -10.46 -11.23
N HIS A 149 -4.61 -9.43 -10.40
CA HIS A 149 -5.62 -8.84 -9.53
C HIS A 149 -6.85 -8.33 -10.29
N ALA A 150 -8.02 -8.51 -9.68
CA ALA A 150 -9.29 -8.11 -10.28
C ALA A 150 -9.40 -6.60 -10.49
N GLY A 151 -8.77 -5.79 -9.62
CA GLY A 151 -8.75 -4.32 -9.73
C GLY A 151 -7.67 -3.75 -10.66
N ALA A 152 -6.74 -4.58 -11.17
CA ALA A 152 -5.61 -4.13 -11.96
C ALA A 152 -5.94 -4.07 -13.46
N ILE A 153 -6.89 -3.20 -13.81
CA ILE A 153 -7.30 -2.93 -15.20
C ILE A 153 -7.11 -1.44 -15.48
N VAL A 154 -6.30 -1.12 -16.48
CA VAL A 154 -6.13 0.27 -16.91
C VAL A 154 -7.36 0.71 -17.69
N THR A 155 -8.11 1.64 -17.13
CA THR A 155 -9.22 2.35 -17.79
C THR A 155 -8.94 3.85 -17.76
N GLY A 156 -8.90 4.47 -18.94
CA GLY A 156 -8.51 5.87 -19.08
C GLY A 156 -7.07 6.18 -18.65
N THR A 157 -6.72 7.45 -18.64
CA THR A 157 -5.37 7.94 -18.30
C THR A 157 -5.08 7.86 -16.81
N ALA A 158 -6.09 8.05 -15.96
CA ALA A 158 -5.94 8.00 -14.49
C ALA A 158 -5.50 6.61 -13.98
N GLY A 159 -5.83 5.54 -14.72
CA GLY A 159 -5.40 4.18 -14.37
C GLY A 159 -3.94 3.86 -14.68
N LEU A 160 -3.22 4.73 -15.40
CA LEU A 160 -1.84 4.50 -15.83
C LEU A 160 -0.86 4.64 -14.67
N ALA A 161 0.18 3.79 -14.67
CA ALA A 161 1.25 3.88 -13.68
C ALA A 161 1.98 5.23 -13.75
N SER A 162 2.19 5.79 -14.95
CA SER A 162 2.83 7.09 -15.15
C SER A 162 2.06 8.21 -14.47
N GLU A 163 0.73 8.23 -14.61
CA GLU A 163 -0.12 9.24 -14.00
C GLU A 163 -0.14 9.12 -12.48
N LYS A 164 -0.20 7.89 -11.96
CA LYS A 164 -0.12 7.62 -10.51
C LYS A 164 1.23 8.06 -9.91
N LYS A 165 2.34 7.77 -10.60
CA LYS A 165 3.67 8.24 -10.20
C LYS A 165 3.74 9.76 -10.18
N ARG A 166 3.20 10.43 -11.20
CA ARG A 166 3.19 11.90 -11.32
C ARG A 166 2.48 12.55 -10.12
N VAL A 167 1.25 12.15 -9.83
CA VAL A 167 0.47 12.77 -8.73
C VAL A 167 1.07 12.50 -7.35
N LEU A 168 1.66 11.32 -7.14
CA LEU A 168 2.33 10.99 -5.89
C LEU A 168 3.63 11.81 -5.72
N ALA A 169 4.41 11.97 -6.79
CA ALA A 169 5.59 12.84 -6.77
C ALA A 169 5.22 14.30 -6.47
N GLU A 170 4.13 14.81 -7.05
CA GLU A 170 3.59 16.15 -6.77
C GLU A 170 3.06 16.33 -5.34
N ALA A 171 2.78 15.22 -4.64
CA ALA A 171 2.44 15.19 -3.22
C ALA A 171 3.66 15.06 -2.30
N GLY A 172 4.88 15.05 -2.85
CA GLY A 172 6.13 14.92 -2.08
C GLY A 172 6.54 13.48 -1.78
N VAL A 173 5.92 12.49 -2.43
CA VAL A 173 6.27 11.07 -2.27
C VAL A 173 7.53 10.74 -3.07
N PHE A 174 8.45 10.01 -2.45
CA PHE A 174 9.66 9.52 -3.11
C PHE A 174 9.32 8.29 -3.96
N ILE A 175 9.39 8.43 -5.29
CA ILE A 175 9.01 7.38 -6.23
C ILE A 175 10.20 6.46 -6.53
N ALA A 176 9.99 5.17 -6.33
CA ALA A 176 10.88 4.10 -6.76
C ALA A 176 10.55 3.64 -8.19
N GLU A 177 11.58 3.42 -9.00
CA GLU A 177 11.42 2.92 -10.36
C GLU A 177 11.34 1.39 -10.40
N SER A 178 12.04 0.73 -9.48
CA SER A 178 12.01 -0.71 -9.22
C SER A 178 11.63 -1.00 -7.77
N PRO A 179 11.01 -2.16 -7.45
CA PRO A 179 10.83 -2.60 -6.06
C PRO A 179 12.13 -2.56 -5.24
N ALA A 180 13.26 -2.89 -5.87
CA ALA A 180 14.59 -2.90 -5.24
C ALA A 180 15.08 -1.50 -4.81
N ASP A 181 14.50 -0.43 -5.36
CA ASP A 181 14.89 0.95 -5.02
C ASP A 181 14.20 1.44 -3.74
N ILE A 182 13.17 0.74 -3.25
CA ILE A 182 12.38 1.16 -2.09
C ILE A 182 13.23 1.42 -0.84
N PRO A 183 14.18 0.53 -0.45
CA PRO A 183 15.04 0.79 0.70
C PRO A 183 15.87 2.07 0.57
N THR A 184 16.34 2.39 -0.64
CA THR A 184 17.08 3.64 -0.90
C THR A 184 16.13 4.84 -0.84
N LYS A 185 14.96 4.75 -1.48
CA LYS A 185 13.99 5.85 -1.53
C LYS A 185 13.42 6.22 -0.17
N ILE A 186 13.16 5.25 0.69
CA ILE A 186 12.67 5.54 2.05
C ILE A 186 13.78 6.19 2.90
N LYS A 187 15.05 5.81 2.72
CA LYS A 187 16.20 6.47 3.38
C LYS A 187 16.36 7.92 2.92
N GLU A 188 16.27 8.17 1.61
CA GLU A 188 16.28 9.53 1.04
C GLU A 188 15.14 10.40 1.62
N ALA A 189 13.94 9.82 1.71
CA ALA A 189 12.77 10.50 2.27
C ALA A 189 12.98 10.87 3.74
N MET A 190 13.48 9.94 4.55
CA MET A 190 13.76 10.17 5.96
C MET A 190 14.89 11.18 6.22
N ALA A 191 15.86 11.29 5.31
CA ALA A 191 16.94 12.27 5.41
C ALA A 191 16.51 13.70 5.01
N SER A 192 15.37 13.83 4.31
CA SER A 192 14.88 15.11 3.79
C SER A 192 13.79 15.75 4.67
N ALA A 193 13.41 15.10 5.76
CA ALA A 193 12.38 15.53 6.71
C ALA A 193 12.99 16.11 7.98
#